data_AF-A0A956A7H3-F1
#
_entry.id   AF-A0A956A7H3-F1
#
_cell.length_a   1.000
_cell.length_b   1.000
_cell.length_c   1.000
_cell.angle_alpha   90.00
_cell.angle_beta   90.00
_cell.angle_gamma   90.00
#
_symmetry.space_group_name_H-M   'P 1'
#
loop_
_entity.id
_entity.type
_entity.pdbx_description
1 polymer ?
#
loop_
_entity_poly.entity_id
_entity_poly.type
_entity_poly.pdbx_seq_one_letter_code
_entity_poly.pdbx_strand_id
1 'polypeptide(L)'
;MCVLGMAAEFAEKGLAVNALWPQTAIATAAMNMLGGDAALKRCRTVDIMSDAAHLILSRPSRAATGNFYIDEDLLREAGVTDFTRYAIDPEIEPITDFFLD
;
A
#
# COMPACT_ATOMS: atom_id res chain seq x y z
N MET A 1 -1.02 -0.57 -17.24
CA MET A 1 -0.93 0.81 -17.78
C MET A 1 -2.15 1.70 -17.50
N CYS A 2 -3.15 1.27 -16.71
CA CYS A 2 -4.37 2.09 -16.49
C CYS A 2 -4.09 3.44 -15.80
N VAL A 3 -3.21 3.46 -14.79
CA VAL A 3 -2.89 4.68 -14.03
C VAL A 3 -2.31 5.77 -14.94
N LEU A 4 -1.23 5.47 -15.68
CA LEU A 4 -0.57 6.46 -16.53
C LEU A 4 -1.51 7.03 -17.61
N GLY A 5 -2.29 6.17 -18.27
CA GLY A 5 -3.22 6.60 -19.31
C GLY A 5 -4.36 7.46 -18.75
N MET A 6 -5.07 6.94 -17.75
CA MET A 6 -6.26 7.60 -17.21
C MET A 6 -5.92 8.86 -16.38
N ALA A 7 -4.75 8.91 -15.72
CA ALA A 7 -4.30 10.11 -15.03
C ALA A 7 -4.13 11.28 -16.01
N ALA A 8 -3.55 11.03 -17.19
CA ALA A 8 -3.43 12.04 -18.23
C ALA A 8 -4.79 12.36 -18.87
N GLU A 9 -5.58 11.34 -19.21
CA GLU A 9 -6.89 11.50 -19.86
C GLU A 9 -7.88 12.34 -19.03
N PHE A 10 -7.85 12.21 -17.70
CA PHE A 10 -8.81 12.88 -16.81
C PHE A 10 -8.23 14.06 -16.02
N ALA A 11 -6.99 14.49 -16.30
CA ALA A 11 -6.32 15.58 -15.59
C ALA A 11 -7.14 16.88 -15.60
N GLU A 12 -7.67 17.28 -16.77
CA GLU A 12 -8.47 18.52 -16.90
C GLU A 12 -9.76 18.45 -16.07
N LYS A 13 -10.39 17.28 -16.02
CA LYS A 13 -11.59 16.99 -15.23
C LYS A 13 -11.32 16.99 -13.72
N GLY A 14 -10.06 17.01 -13.30
CA GLY A 14 -9.66 17.03 -11.89
C GLY A 14 -9.88 15.70 -11.18
N LEU A 15 -9.86 14.58 -11.91
CA LEU A 15 -9.94 13.24 -11.34
C LEU A 15 -8.54 12.69 -11.10
N ALA A 16 -8.27 12.28 -9.86
CA ALA A 16 -7.03 11.63 -9.49
C ALA A 16 -7.09 10.14 -9.83
N VAL A 17 -6.04 9.65 -10.50
CA VAL A 17 -5.86 8.22 -10.75
C VAL A 17 -4.47 7.82 -10.29
N ASN A 18 -4.37 6.92 -9.32
CA ASN A 18 -3.10 6.45 -8.76
C ASN A 18 -3.16 4.94 -8.51
N ALA A 19 -2.00 4.31 -8.33
CA ALA A 19 -1.89 2.97 -7.74
C ALA A 19 -1.35 3.08 -6.31
N LEU A 20 -1.72 2.11 -5.48
CA LEU A 20 -1.16 1.85 -4.18
C LEU A 20 -0.76 0.37 -4.12
N TRP A 21 0.46 0.09 -3.68
CA TRP A 21 1.02 -1.24 -3.55
C TRP A 21 1.63 -1.43 -2.16
N PRO A 22 1.53 -2.61 -1.54
CA PRO A 22 2.15 -2.82 -0.25
C PRO A 22 3.64 -3.13 -0.38
N GLN A 23 4.46 -2.64 0.55
CA GLN A 23 5.89 -2.99 0.66
C GLN A 23 6.08 -4.48 0.98
N THR A 24 5.12 -5.07 1.71
CA THR A 24 5.19 -6.44 2.24
C THR A 24 3.88 -7.17 2.07
N ALA A 25 3.90 -8.51 2.06
CA ALA A 25 2.70 -9.33 2.00
C ALA A 25 1.65 -8.93 3.06
N ILE A 26 0.37 -8.93 2.68
CA ILE A 26 -0.74 -8.53 3.55
C ILE A 26 -1.58 -9.74 3.97
N ALA A 27 -1.85 -9.83 5.27
CA ALA A 27 -2.56 -10.93 5.91
C ALA A 27 -4.05 -10.91 5.54
N THR A 28 -4.38 -11.56 4.42
CA THR A 28 -5.76 -11.74 3.95
C THR A 28 -6.11 -13.23 3.88
N ALA A 29 -7.39 -13.56 3.77
CA ALA A 29 -7.83 -14.93 3.56
C ALA A 29 -7.19 -15.58 2.32
N ALA A 30 -7.00 -14.79 1.24
CA ALA A 30 -6.31 -15.24 0.03
C ALA A 30 -4.84 -15.59 0.31
N MET A 31 -4.16 -14.79 1.12
CA MET A 31 -2.77 -15.08 1.50
C MET A 31 -2.65 -16.37 2.32
N ASN A 32 -3.64 -16.63 3.19
CA ASN A 32 -3.71 -17.92 3.90
C ASN A 32 -3.82 -19.11 2.94
N MET A 33 -4.65 -18.98 1.90
CA MET A 33 -4.80 -20.04 0.89
C MET A 33 -3.52 -20.27 0.08
N LEU A 34 -2.70 -19.23 -0.13
CA LEU A 34 -1.46 -19.31 -0.92
C LEU A 34 -0.27 -19.86 -0.13
N GLY A 35 -0.13 -19.47 1.14
CA GLY A 35 1.09 -19.75 1.93
C GLY A 35 0.87 -20.36 3.31
N GLY A 36 -0.39 -20.55 3.73
CA GLY A 36 -0.75 -21.08 5.05
C GLY A 36 -0.37 -20.17 6.22
N ASP A 37 -0.55 -20.70 7.43
CA ASP A 37 -0.30 -19.97 8.69
C ASP A 37 1.13 -19.44 8.82
N ALA A 38 2.11 -20.18 8.28
CA ALA A 38 3.52 -19.77 8.34
C ALA A 38 3.78 -18.51 7.51
N ALA A 39 3.13 -18.36 6.34
CA ALA A 39 3.23 -17.15 5.54
C ALA A 39 2.45 -15.99 6.18
N LEU A 40 1.28 -16.25 6.77
CA LEU A 40 0.48 -15.23 7.45
C LEU A 40 1.24 -14.55 8.59
N LYS A 41 2.01 -15.29 9.39
CA LYS A 41 2.83 -14.70 10.47
C LYS A 41 3.87 -13.71 9.96
N ARG A 42 4.30 -13.84 8.70
CA ARG A 42 5.26 -12.96 8.04
C ARG A 42 4.59 -11.87 7.18
N CYS A 43 3.31 -11.62 7.40
CA CYS A 43 2.57 -10.56 6.73
C CYS A 43 2.35 -9.37 7.65
N ARG A 44 1.97 -8.23 7.06
CA ARG A 44 1.38 -7.11 7.79
C ARG A 44 -0.15 -7.16 7.79
N THR A 45 -0.78 -6.48 8.74
CA THR A 45 -2.24 -6.33 8.83
C THR A 45 -2.76 -5.49 7.66
N VAL A 46 -4.05 -5.62 7.37
CA VAL A 46 -4.74 -4.83 6.33
C VAL A 46 -4.80 -3.33 6.65
N ASP A 47 -4.51 -2.95 7.90
CA ASP A 47 -4.62 -1.56 8.36
C ASP A 47 -3.55 -0.67 7.72
N ILE A 48 -2.37 -1.19 7.39
CA ILE A 48 -1.30 -0.41 6.75
C ILE A 48 -1.73 0.12 5.38
N MET A 49 -2.38 -0.73 4.58
CA MET A 49 -2.92 -0.36 3.27
C MET A 49 -4.11 0.58 3.42
N SER A 50 -4.90 0.42 4.47
CA SER A 50 -6.06 1.28 4.75
C SER A 50 -5.62 2.69 5.14
N ASP A 51 -4.62 2.81 6.02
CA ASP A 51 -4.04 4.09 6.44
C ASP A 51 -3.35 4.80 5.27
N ALA A 52 -2.56 4.07 4.46
CA ALA A 52 -1.94 4.61 3.26
C ALA A 52 -2.98 5.08 2.22
N ALA A 53 -4.03 4.29 1.98
CA ALA A 53 -5.12 4.69 1.09
C ALA A 53 -5.84 5.95 1.59
N HIS A 54 -6.07 6.07 2.90
CA HIS A 54 -6.68 7.27 3.49
C HIS A 54 -5.84 8.52 3.23
N LEU A 55 -4.51 8.42 3.30
CA LEU A 55 -3.61 9.53 2.96
C LEU A 55 -3.75 9.96 1.50
N ILE A 56 -3.83 9.01 0.56
CA ILE A 56 -4.03 9.34 -0.87
C ILE A 56 -5.40 10.00 -1.08
N LEU A 57 -6.46 9.40 -0.53
CA LEU A 57 -7.84 9.86 -0.73
C LEU A 57 -8.13 11.22 -0.08
N SER A 58 -7.32 11.63 0.90
CA SER A 58 -7.42 12.93 1.56
C SER A 58 -6.63 14.04 0.86
N ARG A 59 -5.78 13.72 -0.13
CA ARG A 59 -5.02 14.71 -0.90
C ARG A 59 -5.91 15.43 -1.93
N PRO A 60 -5.63 16.70 -2.27
CA PRO A 60 -6.33 17.37 -3.37
C PRO A 60 -6.13 16.61 -4.69
N SER A 61 -7.23 16.26 -5.36
CA SER A 61 -7.20 15.38 -6.55
C SER A 61 -6.32 15.92 -7.67
N ARG A 62 -6.29 17.23 -7.87
CA ARG A 62 -5.48 17.90 -8.91
C ARG A 62 -3.98 17.89 -8.61
N ALA A 63 -3.58 17.63 -7.36
CA ALA A 63 -2.18 17.60 -6.94
C ALA A 63 -1.62 16.17 -6.82
N ALA A 64 -2.48 15.16 -6.78
CA ALA A 64 -2.10 13.77 -6.53
C ALA A 64 -2.72 12.84 -7.58
N THR A 65 -2.19 12.83 -8.80
CA THR A 65 -2.61 11.94 -9.91
C THR A 65 -1.39 11.40 -10.67
N GLY A 66 -1.48 10.20 -11.22
CA GLY A 66 -0.42 9.54 -11.99
C GLY A 66 0.66 8.83 -11.15
N ASN A 67 0.45 8.67 -9.85
CA ASN A 67 1.46 8.13 -8.94
C ASN A 67 1.31 6.62 -8.72
N PHE A 68 2.43 5.98 -8.37
CA PHE A 68 2.51 4.60 -7.93
C PHE A 68 3.08 4.61 -6.51
N TYR A 69 2.19 4.61 -5.53
CA TYR A 69 2.56 4.72 -4.13
C TYR A 69 2.88 3.37 -3.51
N ILE A 70 3.84 3.38 -2.59
CA ILE A 70 4.08 2.30 -1.63
C ILE A 70 3.51 2.72 -0.28
N ASP A 71 2.84 1.81 0.41
CA ASP A 71 2.19 2.06 1.70
C ASP A 71 3.16 2.59 2.77
N GLU A 72 4.32 1.96 2.91
CA GLU A 72 5.34 2.32 3.89
C GLU A 72 5.94 3.71 3.61
N ASP A 73 6.23 4.02 2.36
CA ASP A 73 6.77 5.33 1.95
C ASP A 73 5.78 6.45 2.29
N LEU A 74 4.49 6.28 1.96
CA LEU A 74 3.44 7.24 2.29
C LEU A 74 3.29 7.45 3.80
N LEU A 75 3.38 6.38 4.58
CA LEU A 75 3.27 6.45 6.03
C LEU A 75 4.52 7.10 6.65
N ARG A 76 5.72 6.84 6.11
CA ARG A 76 6.95 7.53 6.50
C ARG A 76 6.88 9.02 6.20
N GLU A 77 6.38 9.42 5.02
CA GLU A 77 6.10 10.82 4.68
C GLU A 77 5.14 11.48 5.69
N ALA A 78 4.16 10.72 6.19
CA ALA A 78 3.21 11.17 7.20
C ALA A 78 3.75 11.12 8.65
N GLY A 79 5.03 10.77 8.83
CA GLY A 79 5.71 10.77 10.13
C GLY A 79 5.65 9.45 10.90
N VAL A 80 5.12 8.37 10.31
CA VAL A 80 5.17 7.03 10.93
C VAL A 80 6.59 6.50 10.85
N THR A 81 7.16 6.17 12.01
CA THR A 81 8.52 5.64 12.12
C THR A 81 8.56 4.20 12.64
N ASP A 82 7.52 3.79 13.36
CA ASP A 82 7.35 2.44 13.89
C ASP A 82 6.24 1.70 13.14
N PHE A 83 6.64 0.65 12.42
CA PHE A 83 5.76 -0.21 11.63
C PHE A 83 5.43 -1.53 12.33
N THR A 84 5.96 -1.79 13.52
CA THR A 84 5.70 -3.03 14.27
C THR A 84 4.22 -3.21 14.59
N ARG A 85 3.47 -2.11 14.75
CA ARG A 85 2.01 -2.11 14.95
C ARG A 85 1.23 -2.77 13.82
N TYR A 86 1.81 -2.82 12.63
CA TYR A 86 1.20 -3.45 11.46
C TYR A 86 1.69 -4.88 11.25
N ALA A 87 2.67 -5.38 12.00
CA ALA A 87 3.10 -6.77 11.84
C ALA A 87 2.07 -7.73 12.46
N ILE A 88 1.78 -8.85 11.80
CA ILE A 88 1.00 -9.94 12.44
C ILE A 88 1.79 -10.53 13.62
N ASP A 89 3.10 -10.71 13.43
CA ASP A 89 4.03 -11.10 14.47
C ASP A 89 5.22 -10.13 14.47
N PRO A 90 5.33 -9.20 15.46
CA PRO A 90 6.39 -8.21 15.51
C PRO A 90 7.81 -8.80 15.67
N GLU A 91 7.94 -10.07 16.04
CA GLU A 91 9.24 -10.74 16.19
C GLU A 91 9.75 -11.34 14.88
N ILE A 92 8.94 -11.35 13.81
CA ILE A 92 9.27 -12.01 12.55
C ILE A 92 9.34 -11.00 11.41
N GLU A 93 10.44 -11.05 10.64
CA GLU A 93 10.63 -10.19 9.47
C GLU A 93 9.55 -10.46 8.39
N PRO A 94 8.80 -9.41 7.99
CA PRO A 94 7.81 -9.53 6.93
C PRO A 94 8.40 -9.95 5.58
N ILE A 95 7.58 -10.57 4.73
CA ILE A 95 7.95 -10.91 3.35
C ILE A 95 7.76 -9.68 2.48
N THR A 96 8.80 -9.20 1.80
CA THR A 96 8.68 -8.18 0.74
C THR A 96 7.69 -8.64 -0.31
N ASP A 97 6.78 -7.76 -0.72
CA ASP A 97 5.79 -8.10 -1.74
C ASP A 97 6.43 -8.21 -3.12
N PHE A 98 5.71 -8.82 -4.05
CA PHE A 98 6.15 -8.94 -5.44
C PHE A 98 6.37 -7.56 -6.09
N PHE A 99 7.29 -7.54 -7.06
CA PHE A 99 7.60 -6.39 -7.92
C PHE A 99 8.36 -5.24 -7.24
N LEU A 100 8.85 -5.45 -6.03
CA LEU A 100 9.74 -4.56 -5.29
C LEU A 100 11.09 -5.27 -5.05
N ASP A 101 12.19 -4.49 -5.07
CA ASP A 101 13.57 -4.96 -4.86
C ASP A 101 14.06 -4.68 -3.43
#